data_AF-A0A356ATF2-F1
#
_entry.id   AF-A0A356ATF2-F1
#
_cell.length_a   1.000
_cell.length_b   1.000
_cell.length_c   1.000
_cell.angle_alpha   90.00
_cell.angle_beta   90.00
_cell.angle_gamma   90.00
#
_symmetry.space_group_name_H-M   'P 1'
#
loop_
_entity.id
_entity.type
_entity.pdbx_description
1 polymer ?
#
loop_
_entity_poly.entity_id
_entity_poly.type
_entity_poly.pdbx_seq_one_letter_code
_entity_poly.pdbx_strand_id
1 'polypeptide(L)' 'KCNGKILEKKSKKGRTYFGCENHPECDFFLFDRPVNEKCPKCSSLLIHKYSNIKCSNQECDYIRKVEKDKQDQGEGQ' A
#
# COMPACT_ATOMS: atom_id res chain seq x y z
N LYS A 1 -12.37 -0.37 8.36
CA LYS A 1 -11.86 -1.67 7.86
C LYS A 1 -12.62 -1.98 6.59
N CYS A 2 -11.95 -2.05 5.46
CA CYS A 2 -12.55 -2.52 4.22
C CYS A 2 -11.78 -3.77 3.78
N ASN A 3 -12.48 -4.83 3.42
CA ASN A 3 -11.94 -6.05 2.81
C ASN A 3 -11.85 -5.92 1.29
N GLY A 4 -11.81 -4.69 0.78
CA GLY A 4 -11.74 -4.40 -0.65
C GLY A 4 -10.33 -4.50 -1.17
N LYS A 5 -10.21 -5.02 -2.38
CA LYS A 5 -8.99 -5.10 -3.15
C LYS A 5 -8.51 -3.69 -3.43
N ILE A 6 -7.21 -3.48 -3.25
CA ILE A 6 -6.57 -2.24 -3.65
C ILE A 6 -6.18 -2.39 -5.11
N LEU A 7 -6.85 -1.62 -5.97
CA LEU A 7 -6.62 -1.64 -7.41
C LEU A 7 -5.67 -0.52 -7.81
N GLU A 8 -4.73 -0.85 -8.69
CA GLU A 8 -3.87 0.14 -9.34
C GLU A 8 -4.68 0.86 -10.43
N LYS A 9 -4.97 2.14 -10.20
CA LYS A 9 -5.73 3.01 -11.10
C LYS A 9 -4.84 4.12 -11.62
N LYS A 10 -5.11 4.60 -12.84
CA LYS A 10 -4.38 5.72 -13.43
C LYS A 10 -5.29 6.93 -13.48
N SER A 11 -4.85 8.03 -12.87
CA SER A 11 -5.58 9.29 -12.88
C SER A 11 -5.55 9.91 -14.29
N LYS A 12 -6.53 10.76 -14.61
CA LYS A 12 -6.58 11.51 -15.89
C LYS A 12 -5.31 12.29 -16.18
N LYS A 13 -4.54 12.65 -15.15
CA LYS A 13 -3.26 13.37 -15.23
C LYS A 13 -2.04 12.44 -15.43
N GLY A 14 -2.27 11.14 -15.68
CA GLY A 14 -1.24 10.14 -15.95
C GLY A 14 -0.54 9.57 -14.71
N ARG A 15 -0.90 10.02 -13.50
CA ARG A 15 -0.34 9.52 -12.23
C ARG A 15 -1.05 8.24 -11.81
N THR A 16 -0.28 7.20 -11.50
CA THR A 16 -0.79 5.96 -10.91
C THR A 16 -1.14 6.20 -9.44
N TYR A 17 -2.26 5.65 -9.00
CA TYR A 17 -2.72 5.67 -7.62
C TYR A 17 -3.37 4.34 -7.26
N PHE A 18 -3.32 4.00 -5.99
CA PHE A 18 -3.89 2.78 -5.43
C PHE A 18 -5.19 3.16 -4.72
N GLY A 19 -6.31 2.72 -5.28
CA GLY A 19 -7.64 3.02 -4.76
C GLY A 19 -8.38 1.74 -4.41
N CYS A 20 -9.17 1.79 -3.34
CA CYS A 20 -10.08 0.71 -2.98
C CYS A 20 -11.08 0.43 -4.12
N GLU A 21 -11.44 -0.83 -4.34
CA GLU A 21 -12.52 -1.18 -5.27
C GLU A 21 -13.91 -0.78 -4.72
N ASN A 22 -14.11 -0.85 -3.40
CA ASN A 22 -15.39 -0.64 -2.72
C ASN A 22 -15.78 0.84 -2.55
N HIS A 23 -15.40 1.72 -3.48
CA HIS A 23 -15.85 3.11 -3.43
C HIS A 23 -17.36 3.17 -3.77
N PRO A 24 -18.24 3.87 -3.01
CA PRO A 24 -17.96 4.93 -2.02
C PRO A 24 -17.77 4.47 -0.56
N GLU A 25 -17.92 3.18 -0.26
CA GLU A 25 -17.80 2.63 1.11
C GLU A 25 -16.36 2.63 1.64
N CYS A 26 -15.38 2.83 0.76
CA CYS A 26 -13.97 2.82 1.07
C CYS A 26 -13.26 4.02 0.43
N ASP A 27 -12.92 5.01 1.26
CA ASP A 27 -12.19 6.23 0.86
C ASP A 27 -10.67 6.04 0.87
N PHE A 28 -10.21 4.78 0.79
CA PHE A 28 -8.78 4.47 0.80
C PHE A 28 -8.14 4.86 -0.53
N PHE A 29 -7.21 5.81 -0.44
CA PHE A 29 -6.50 6.38 -1.58
C PHE A 29 -5.03 6.58 -1.22
N LEU A 30 -4.13 6.01 -2.03
CA LEU A 30 -2.68 6.18 -1.85
C LEU A 30 -1.98 6.46 -3.19
N PHE A 31 -0.96 7.32 -3.16
CA PHE A 31 -0.05 7.51 -4.29
C PHE A 31 1.10 6.51 -4.28
N ASP A 32 1.50 6.05 -3.09
CA ASP A 32 2.54 5.04 -2.89
C ASP A 32 1.91 3.66 -2.73
N ARG A 33 2.62 2.61 -3.16
CA ARG A 33 2.12 1.23 -3.06
C ARG A 33 2.11 0.80 -1.58
N PRO A 34 0.94 0.46 -0.99
CA PRO A 34 0.90 -0.14 0.32
C PRO A 34 1.51 -1.54 0.27
N VAL A 35 2.20 -1.92 1.34
CA VAL A 35 2.67 -3.29 1.54
C VAL A 35 1.58 -4.03 2.31
N ASN A 36 1.32 -5.29 1.95
CA ASN A 36 0.37 -6.16 2.66
C ASN A 36 0.88 -6.62 4.04
N GLU A 37 1.81 -5.88 4.63
CA GLU A 37 2.50 -6.17 5.87
C GLU A 37 2.32 -4.98 6.81
N LYS A 38 2.13 -5.27 8.10
CA LYS A 38 2.06 -4.25 9.14
C LYS A 38 3.42 -4.05 9.76
N CYS A 39 3.67 -2.82 10.21
CA CYS A 39 4.88 -2.48 10.91
C CYS A 39 4.99 -3.29 12.20
N PRO A 40 6.08 -4.03 12.43
CA PRO A 40 6.25 -4.82 13.66
C PRO A 40 6.46 -3.94 14.90
N LYS A 41 6.82 -2.65 14.73
CA LYS A 41 7.00 -1.71 15.86
C LYS A 41 5.68 -1.10 16.35
N CYS A 42 4.83 -0.64 15.43
CA CYS A 42 3.64 0.14 15.77
C CYS A 42 2.34 -0.38 15.16
N SER A 43 2.36 -1.54 14.48
CA SER A 43 1.22 -2.15 13.78
C SER A 43 0.55 -1.28 12.70
N SER A 44 1.17 -0.16 12.30
CA SER A 44 0.70 0.69 11.21
C SER A 44 1.04 0.10 9.84
N LEU A 45 0.38 0.56 8.78
CA LEU A 45 0.67 0.11 7.41
C LEU A 45 2.10 0.43 7.00
N LEU A 46 2.73 -0.49 6.27
CA LEU A 46 4.00 -0.27 5.62
C LEU A 46 3.76 0.22 4.19
N ILE A 47 4.60 1.14 3.72
CA ILE A 47 4.51 1.69 2.37
C ILE A 47 5.84 1.53 1.64
N HIS A 48 5.74 1.29 0.35
CA HIS A 48 6.88 1.03 -0.51
C HIS A 48 7.44 2.37 -1.00
N LYS A 49 8.65 2.72 -0.55
CA LYS A 49 9.35 3.96 -0.92
C LYS A 49 10.60 3.65 -1.74
N TYR A 50 10.47 3.77 -3.06
CA TYR A 50 11.50 3.41 -4.04
C TYR A 50 11.95 1.95 -3.91
N SER A 51 13.05 1.70 -3.20
CA SER A 51 13.63 0.35 -2.96
C SER A 51 13.64 -0.05 -1.48
N ASN A 52 13.00 0.76 -0.62
CA ASN A 52 12.89 0.48 0.81
C ASN A 52 11.41 0.48 1.21
N ILE A 53 11.05 -0.30 2.21
CA ILE A 53 9.76 -0.28 2.87
C ILE A 53 9.91 0.57 4.12
N LYS A 54 9.08 1.59 4.28
CA LYS A 54 9.04 2.40 5.50
C LYS A 54 7.67 2.33 6.15
N CYS A 55 7.60 2.64 7.43
CA CYS A 55 6.30 2.83 8.09
C CYS A 55 5.55 4.01 7.48
N SER A 56 4.23 3.87 7.33
CA SER A 56 3.33 4.98 7.00
C SER A 56 3.19 5.96 8.17
N ASN A 57 3.37 5.48 9.40
CA ASN A 57 3.36 6.32 10.58
C ASN A 57 4.68 7.13 10.66
N GLN A 58 4.56 8.46 10.66
CA GLN A 58 5.70 9.37 10.77
C GLN A 58 6.37 9.34 12.15
N GLU A 59 5.65 8.93 13.19
CA GLU A 59 6.20 8.73 14.54
C GLU A 59 7.01 7.43 14.66
N CYS A 60 7.00 6.57 13.62
CA CYS A 60 7.66 5.28 13.62
C CYS A 60 8.87 5.24 12.68
N ASP A 61 10.07 5.13 13.26
CA ASP A 61 11.33 4.97 12.53
C ASP A 61 11.58 3.49 12.14
N TYR A 62 10.61 2.86 11.48
CA TYR A 62 10.78 1.51 10.94
C TYR A 62 11.02 1.58 9.44
N ILE A 63 12.18 1.07 9.00
CA ILE A 63 12.59 1.03 7.60
C ILE A 63 13.28 -0.32 7.34
N ARG A 64 12.92 -1.00 6.26
CA ARG A 64 13.60 -2.22 5.78
C ARG A 64 13.84 -2.17 4.28
N LYS A 65 14.81 -2.94 3.79
CA LYS A 65 15.03 -3.12 2.35
C LYS A 65 14.01 -4.10 1.78
N VAL A 66 13.66 -3.91 0.52
CA VAL A 66 12.75 -4.79 -0.20
C VAL A 66 13.58 -5.95 -0.71
N GLU A 67 13.59 -7.04 0.04
CA GLU A 67 14.14 -8.29 -0.48
C GLU A 67 13.19 -8.74 -1.59
N LYS A 68 13.72 -8.85 -2.81
CA LYS A 68 12.99 -9.34 -3.98
C LYS A 68 12.72 -10.84 -3.80
N ASP A 69 11.80 -11.18 -2.92
CA ASP A 69 11.20 -12.51 -2.92
C ASP A 69 9.79 -12.42 -3.49
N LYS A 70 9.53 -13.28 -4.48
CA LYS A 70 8.32 -13.31 -5.29
C LYS A 70 7.08 -13.43 -4.40
N GLN A 71 6.18 -12.45 -4.44
CA GLN A 71 4.75 -12.72 -4.41
C GLN A 71 3.96 -11.58 -5.06
N ASP A 72 3.85 -11.69 -6.38
CA ASP A 72 2.61 -11.39 -7.08
C ASP A 72 1.58 -12.44 -6.62
N GLN A 73 0.61 -12.03 -5.81
CA GLN A 73 -0.76 -12.56 -5.76
C GLN A 73 -1.58 -11.39 -5.19
N GLY A 74 -2.29 -10.63 -6.00
CA GLY A 74 -3.41 -11.13 -6.79
C GLY A 74 -4.64 -11.06 -5.89
N GLU A 75 -5.35 -9.94 -5.92
CA GLU A 75 -6.71 -9.93 -5.43
C GLU A 75 -7.57 -9.21 -6.49
N GLY A 76 -8.31 -10.03 -7.25
CA GLY A 76 -9.27 -9.69 -8.32
C GLY A 76 -9.52 -10.95 -9.15
N GLN A 77 -10.16 -11.98 -8.56
CA GLN A 77 -11.48 -12.49 -8.99
C GLN A 77 -11.78 -12.30 -10.47
#